data_AF-A0A959NAZ2-F1
#
_entry.id   AF-A0A959NAZ2-F1
#
_cell.length_a   1.000
_cell.length_b   1.000
_cell.length_c   1.000
_cell.angle_alpha   90.00
_cell.angle_beta   90.00
_cell.angle_gamma   90.00
#
_symmetry.space_group_name_H-M   'P 1'
#
loop_
_entity.id
_entity.type
_entity.pdbx_description
1 polymer ?
#
loop_
_entity_poly.entity_id
_entity_poly.type
_entity_poly.pdbx_seq_one_letter_code
_entity_poly.pdbx_strand_id
1 'polypeptide(L)'
;MKKVLAIAPYSFLPYTSGGQKFIAKFFEYLSKETELSVVSGKENDIQLAKGYTIYPLLKKSFRRYFDRSLVKKITSLIENNHFDTCII
;
A
#
# COMPACT_ATOMS: atom_id res chain seq x y z
N MET A 1 13.27 -11.08 -8.31
CA MET A 1 13.12 -9.67 -7.90
C MET A 1 12.78 -9.64 -6.42
N LYS A 2 13.16 -8.59 -5.68
CA LYS A 2 12.83 -8.47 -4.26
C LYS A 2 11.34 -8.16 -4.08
N LYS A 3 10.70 -8.81 -3.10
CA LYS A 3 9.30 -8.57 -2.72
C LYS A 3 9.23 -7.46 -1.70
N VAL A 4 8.56 -6.37 -2.03
CA VAL A 4 8.49 -5.17 -1.19
C VAL A 4 7.05 -4.91 -0.79
N LEU A 5 6.85 -4.67 0.51
CA LEU A 5 5.60 -4.15 1.04
C LEU A 5 5.77 -2.65 1.36
N ALA A 6 4.96 -1.79 0.77
CA ALA A 6 4.85 -0.40 1.19
C ALA A 6 3.54 -0.17 1.96
N ILE A 7 3.57 0.70 2.98
CA ILE A 7 2.38 1.08 3.75
C ILE A 7 2.13 2.57 3.52
N ALA A 8 1.14 2.90 2.70
CA ALA A 8 0.71 4.28 2.47
C ALA A 8 -0.50 4.61 3.39
N PRO A 9 -0.38 5.52 4.37
CA PRO A 9 -1.41 5.70 5.40
C PRO A 9 -2.70 6.39 4.91
N TYR A 10 -2.80 6.73 3.63
CA TYR A 10 -3.92 7.40 2.99
C TYR A 10 -4.10 6.94 1.53
N SER A 11 -5.24 7.29 0.94
CA SER A 11 -5.52 7.06 -0.48
C SER A 11 -4.81 8.12 -1.33
N PHE A 12 -4.22 7.68 -2.43
CA PHE A 12 -3.41 8.47 -3.35
C PHE A 12 -3.79 8.28 -4.83
N LEU A 13 -4.73 7.39 -5.14
CA LEU A 13 -5.31 7.17 -6.46
C LEU A 13 -6.84 7.38 -6.44
N PRO A 14 -7.40 8.15 -7.38
CA PRO A 14 -6.71 9.08 -8.28
C PRO A 14 -6.02 10.19 -7.47
N TYR A 15 -4.85 10.64 -7.92
CA TYR A 15 -4.19 11.78 -7.27
C TYR A 15 -4.84 13.09 -7.69
N THR A 16 -5.09 13.97 -6.73
CA THR A 16 -5.54 15.36 -6.95
C THR A 16 -4.58 16.39 -6.36
N SER A 17 -3.56 15.93 -5.65
CA SER A 17 -2.51 16.76 -5.03
C SER A 17 -1.09 16.29 -5.41
N GLY A 18 -0.12 17.17 -5.22
CA GLY A 18 1.29 16.88 -5.48
C GLY A 18 1.84 15.72 -4.64
N GLY A 19 1.46 15.63 -3.36
CA GLY A 19 1.90 14.54 -2.48
C GLY A 19 1.36 13.18 -2.92
N GLN A 20 0.09 13.10 -3.31
CA GLN A 20 -0.49 11.88 -3.86
C GLN A 20 0.17 11.49 -5.18
N LYS A 21 0.44 12.47 -6.06
CA LYS A 21 1.15 12.24 -7.32
C LYS A 21 2.56 11.71 -7.09
N PHE A 22 3.28 12.26 -6.12
CA PHE A 22 4.61 11.79 -5.74
C PHE A 22 4.57 10.31 -5.35
N ILE A 23 3.67 9.93 -4.44
CA ILE A 23 3.52 8.53 -4.00
C ILE A 23 3.17 7.61 -5.17
N ALA A 24 2.16 7.99 -5.98
CA ALA A 24 1.74 7.20 -7.13
C ALA A 24 2.89 6.95 -8.12
N LYS A 25 3.69 8.00 -8.41
CA LYS A 25 4.83 7.92 -9.32
C LYS A 25 6.03 7.21 -8.74
N PHE A 26 6.28 7.38 -7.45
CA PHE A 26 7.31 6.64 -6.74
C PHE A 26 7.03 5.13 -6.77
N PHE A 27 5.80 4.71 -6.47
CA PHE A 27 5.42 3.30 -6.53
C PHE A 27 5.42 2.74 -7.95
N GLU A 28 4.94 3.50 -8.95
CA GLU A 28 5.02 3.11 -10.37
C GLU A 28 6.48 2.92 -10.82
N TYR A 29 7.41 3.73 -10.32
CA TYR A 29 8.83 3.59 -10.62
C TYR A 29 9.43 2.39 -9.88
N LEU A 30 9.21 2.29 -8.57
CA LEU A 30 9.74 1.22 -7.72
C LEU A 30 9.26 -0.17 -8.15
N SER A 31 8.03 -0.28 -8.65
CA SER A 31 7.48 -1.55 -9.12
C SER A 31 8.12 -2.07 -10.41
N LYS A 32 8.93 -1.25 -11.11
CA LYS A 32 9.73 -1.72 -12.25
C LYS A 32 10.96 -2.51 -11.79
N GLU A 33 11.44 -2.23 -10.59
CA GLU A 33 12.65 -2.84 -10.02
C GLU A 33 12.31 -3.94 -8.98
N THR A 34 11.08 -3.97 -8.49
CA THR A 34 10.65 -4.84 -7.38
C THR A 34 9.25 -5.40 -7.57
N GLU A 35 8.96 -6.54 -6.93
CA GLU A 35 7.59 -7.04 -6.83
C GLU A 35 6.89 -6.28 -5.69
N LEU A 36 6.25 -5.15 -6.06
CA LEU A 36 5.69 -4.20 -5.10
C LEU A 36 4.23 -4.50 -4.76
N SER A 37 3.98 -4.55 -3.46
CA SER A 37 2.65 -4.58 -2.84
C SER A 37 2.47 -3.36 -1.95
N VAL A 38 1.29 -2.75 -1.95
CA VAL A 38 1.01 -1.53 -1.20
C VAL A 38 -0.22 -1.71 -0.32
N VAL A 39 -0.08 -1.64 1.00
CA VAL A 39 -1.21 -1.48 1.91
C VAL A 39 -1.60 0.00 1.94
N SER A 40 -2.87 0.31 1.67
CA SER A 40 -3.32 1.69 1.55
C SER A 40 -4.68 1.98 2.16
N GLY A 41 -5.08 3.26 2.08
CA GLY A 41 -6.45 3.69 2.31
C GLY A 41 -7.46 2.97 1.41
N LYS A 42 -8.67 2.72 1.95
CA LYS A 42 -9.77 2.04 1.26
C LYS A 42 -10.35 2.75 0.04
N GLU A 43 -10.14 4.06 -0.06
CA GLU A 43 -10.72 4.90 -1.13
C GLU A 43 -9.84 4.91 -2.39
N ASN A 44 -8.78 4.10 -2.47
CA ASN A 44 -7.96 4.00 -3.66
C ASN A 44 -8.70 3.30 -4.80
N ASP A 45 -8.67 3.88 -5.99
CA ASP A 45 -8.99 3.15 -7.21
C ASP A 45 -7.79 2.26 -7.60
N ILE A 46 -7.93 0.96 -7.37
CA ILE A 46 -6.87 -0.04 -7.61
C ILE A 46 -6.59 -0.21 -9.10
N GLN A 47 -7.56 0.08 -9.97
CA GLN A 47 -7.38 -0.07 -11.43
C GLN A 47 -6.38 0.95 -11.99
N LEU A 48 -6.13 2.04 -11.25
CA LEU A 48 -5.14 3.06 -11.61
C LEU A 48 -3.71 2.69 -11.17
N ALA A 49 -3.53 1.59 -10.42
CA ALA A 49 -2.22 1.10 -10.03
C ALA A 49 -1.47 0.57 -11.26
N LYS A 50 -0.17 0.89 -11.36
CA LYS A 50 0.65 0.54 -12.52
C LYS A 50 1.86 -0.26 -12.07
N GLY A 51 1.82 -1.57 -12.30
CA GLY A 51 2.93 -2.49 -12.00
C GLY A 51 3.00 -2.99 -10.56
N TYR A 52 2.06 -2.59 -9.68
CA TYR A 52 2.02 -3.02 -8.28
C TYR A 52 0.59 -3.37 -7.83
N THR A 53 0.49 -4.16 -6.77
CA THR A 53 -0.79 -4.56 -6.16
C THR A 53 -1.13 -3.63 -4.99
N ILE A 54 -2.41 -3.23 -4.88
CA ILE A 54 -2.90 -2.46 -3.73
C ILE A 54 -3.80 -3.35 -2.86
N TYR A 55 -3.50 -3.38 -1.56
CA TYR A 55 -4.32 -3.95 -0.50
C TYR A 55 -5.02 -2.80 0.28
N PRO A 56 -6.28 -2.45 -0.05
CA PRO A 56 -7.03 -1.36 0.57
C PRO A 56 -7.51 -1.74 2.00
N LEU A 57 -6.58 -1.89 2.94
CA LEU A 57 -6.90 -2.36 4.30
C LEU A 57 -7.19 -1.21 5.27
N LEU A 58 -6.62 -0.02 5.04
CA LEU A 58 -6.67 1.09 5.99
C LEU A 58 -8.00 1.83 5.88
N LYS A 59 -8.79 1.78 6.95
CA LYS A 59 -10.00 2.60 7.10
C LYS A 59 -9.62 4.09 7.22
N LYS A 60 -10.53 5.00 6.86
CA LYS A 60 -10.35 6.46 7.01
C LYS A 60 -10.46 6.96 8.45
N SER A 61 -11.18 6.21 9.29
CA SER A 61 -11.41 6.59 10.69
C SER A 61 -10.15 6.48 11.55
N PHE A 62 -9.97 7.43 12.47
CA PHE A 62 -8.93 7.40 13.52
C PHE A 62 -8.98 6.12 14.36
N ARG A 63 -10.15 5.48 14.49
CA ARG A 63 -10.28 4.19 15.21
C ARG A 63 -9.45 3.05 14.61
N ARG A 64 -8.93 3.20 13.38
CA ARG A 64 -8.05 2.22 12.73
C ARG A 64 -6.79 1.90 13.55
N TYR A 65 -6.28 2.85 14.33
CA TYR A 65 -5.09 2.64 15.16
C TYR A 65 -5.33 1.69 16.33
N PHE A 66 -6.60 1.48 16.71
CA PHE A 66 -7.01 0.54 17.75
C PHE A 66 -7.59 -0.77 17.17
N ASP A 67 -7.63 -0.91 15.84
CA ASP A 67 -8.24 -2.06 15.17
C ASP A 67 -7.29 -3.27 15.18
N ARG A 68 -7.42 -4.14 16.19
CA ARG A 68 -6.64 -5.39 16.28
C ARG A 68 -6.83 -6.30 15.07
N SER A 69 -7.96 -6.22 14.36
CA SER A 69 -8.18 -7.02 13.15
C SER A 69 -7.30 -6.54 11.99
N LEU A 70 -6.97 -5.24 11.95
CA LEU A 70 -6.06 -4.69 10.96
C LEU A 70 -4.65 -5.24 11.14
N VAL A 71 -4.16 -5.28 12.38
CA VAL A 71 -2.85 -5.85 12.71
C VAL A 71 -2.79 -7.31 12.23
N LYS A 72 -3.78 -8.13 12.58
CA LYS A 72 -3.84 -9.54 12.14
C LYS A 72 -3.83 -9.70 10.61
N LYS A 73 -4.57 -8.85 9.89
CA LYS A 73 -4.61 -8.89 8.42
C LYS A 73 -3.25 -8.56 7.80
N ILE A 74 -2.57 -7.53 8.31
CA ILE A 74 -1.24 -7.14 7.82
C ILE A 74 -0.21 -8.22 8.17
N THR A 75 -0.25 -8.78 9.39
CA THR A 75 0.63 -9.88 9.80
C THR A 75 0.46 -11.09 8.89
N SER A 76 -0.79 -11.54 8.67
CA SER A 76 -1.06 -12.67 7.78
C SER A 76 -0.65 -12.39 6.34
N LEU A 77 -0.84 -11.15 5.86
CA LEU A 77 -0.35 -10.74 4.54
C LEU A 77 1.18 -10.86 4.43
N ILE A 78 1.92 -10.42 5.45
CA ILE A 78 3.38 -10.49 5.50
C ILE A 78 3.85 -11.95 5.53
N GLU A 79 3.26 -12.77 6.42
CA GLU A 79 3.61 -14.18 6.57
C GLU A 79 3.35 -14.98 5.28
N ASN A 80 2.22 -14.74 4.61
CA ASN A 80 1.83 -15.48 3.41
C ASN A 80 2.63 -15.10 2.15
N ASN A 81 3.09 -13.86 2.05
CA ASN A 81 3.76 -13.37 0.83
C ASN A 81 5.30 -13.35 0.93
N HIS A 82 5.84 -13.52 2.14
CA HIS A 82 7.28 -13.53 2.42
C HIS A 82 8.01 -12.30 1.86
N PHE A 83 7.55 -11.09 2.22
CA PHE A 83 8.21 -9.84 1.80
C PHE A 83 9.64 -9.74 2.35
N ASP A 84 10.57 -9.27 1.53
CA ASP A 84 11.96 -9.04 1.90
C ASP A 84 12.15 -7.75 2.71
N THR A 85 11.37 -6.71 2.38
CA THR A 85 11.48 -5.36 2.95
C THR A 85 10.12 -4.71 3.12
N CYS A 86 9.98 -3.90 4.17
CA CYS A 86 8.83 -3.03 4.40
C CYS A 86 9.23 -1.53 4.34
N ILE A 87 8.45 -0.71 3.64
CA ILE A 87 8.61 0.75 3.53
C ILE A 87 7.38 1.41 4.15
N ILE A 88 7.58 2.40 5.04
CA ILE A 88 6.53 3.06 5.83
C ILE A 88 6.55 4.58 5.58
#